data_AF-A0A9E0W0Q6-F1
#
_entry.id   AF-A0A9E0W0Q6-F1
#
_cell.length_a   1.000
_cell.length_b   1.000
_cell.length_c   1.000
_cell.angle_alpha   90.00
_cell.angle_beta   90.00
_cell.angle_gamma   90.00
#
_symmetry.space_group_name_H-M   'P 1'
#
loop_
_entity.id
_entity.type
_entity.pdbx_description
1 polymer ?
#
loop_
_entity_poly.entity_id
_entity_poly.type
_entity_poly.pdbx_seq_one_letter_code
_entity_poly.pdbx_strand_id
1 'polypeptide(L)' 'GVDQPRPKTLFEPGEMVRVVDGPFADFNGVVEEVNYEKNRLHVAVLIFGRSTPVELEFGQVEKA' A
#
# COMPACT_ATOMS: atom_id res chain seq x y z
N GLY A 1 1.38 -18.20 25.10
CA GLY A 1 0.40 -17.65 24.16
C GLY A 1 1.14 -16.68 23.29
N VAL A 2 1.23 -16.95 21.98
CA VAL A 2 1.89 -16.02 21.07
C VAL A 2 0.89 -14.92 20.75
N ASP A 3 0.95 -13.84 21.53
CA ASP A 3 0.43 -12.55 21.10
C ASP A 3 1.20 -12.16 19.83
N GLN A 4 0.70 -12.60 18.67
CA GLN A 4 1.00 -11.92 17.43
C GLN A 4 0.37 -10.54 17.58
N PRO A 5 1.15 -9.46 17.71
CA PRO A 5 0.56 -8.14 17.70
C PRO A 5 -0.12 -8.03 16.35
N ARG A 6 -1.45 -8.05 16.34
CA ARG A 6 -2.24 -7.75 15.13
C ARG A 6 -1.64 -6.46 14.60
N PRO A 7 -0.98 -6.44 13.43
CA PRO A 7 -0.47 -5.19 12.93
C PRO A 7 -1.73 -4.35 12.73
N LYS A 8 -1.92 -3.34 13.58
CA LYS A 8 -2.60 -2.14 13.13
C LYS A 8 -1.68 -1.67 12.01
N THR A 9 -2.01 -2.03 10.77
CA THR A 9 -1.25 -1.68 9.58
C THR A 9 -1.35 -0.17 9.42
N LEU A 10 -0.54 0.53 10.21
CA LEU A 10 -0.26 1.94 10.10
C LEU A 10 0.71 2.01 8.93
N PHE A 11 0.18 2.25 7.73
CA PHE A 11 0.99 2.57 6.57
C PHE A 11 1.60 3.96 6.79
N GLU A 12 2.88 4.11 6.45
CA GLU A 12 3.58 5.38 6.52
C GLU A 12 4.09 5.82 5.13
N PRO A 13 4.13 7.13 4.83
CA PRO A 13 4.80 7.64 3.65
C PRO A 13 6.26 7.17 3.57
N GLY A 14 6.68 6.69 2.41
CA GLY A 14 8.00 6.10 2.14
C GLY A 14 8.05 4.57 2.31
N GLU A 15 6.97 3.95 2.78
CA GLU A 15 6.91 2.51 3.00
C GLU A 15 6.63 1.74 1.70
N MET A 16 7.28 0.59 1.53
CA MET A 16 7.00 -0.30 0.40
C MET A 16 5.78 -1.17 0.71
N VAL A 17 4.86 -1.19 -0.23
CA VAL A 17 3.63 -1.99 -0.17
C VAL A 17 3.50 -2.81 -1.44
N ARG A 18 2.92 -4.00 -1.30
CA ARG A 18 2.53 -4.85 -2.40
C ARG A 18 1.03 -4.70 -2.62
N VAL A 19 0.63 -4.46 -3.85
CA VAL A 19 -0.79 -4.44 -4.21
C VAL A 19 -1.25 -5.89 -4.35
N VAL A 20 -2.36 -6.24 -3.70
CA VAL A 20 -2.93 -7.60 -3.68
C VAL A 20 -4.26 -7.71 -4.40
N ASP A 21 -4.84 -6.58 -4.81
CA ASP A 21 -6.14 -6.53 -5.49
C ASP A 21 -6.17 -5.46 -6.60
N GLY A 22 -7.09 -5.63 -7.55
CA GLY A 22 -7.27 -4.73 -8.69
C GLY A 22 -6.28 -4.97 -9.85
N PRO A 23 -6.26 -4.06 -10.86
CA PRO A 23 -5.44 -4.23 -12.07
C PRO A 23 -3.93 -4.12 -11.83
N PHE A 24 -3.54 -3.68 -10.64
CA PHE A 24 -2.16 -3.52 -10.20
C PHE A 24 -1.75 -4.61 -9.19
N ALA A 25 -2.56 -5.65 -9.00
CA ALA A 25 -2.19 -6.79 -8.16
C ALA A 25 -0.82 -7.36 -8.59
N ASP A 26 -0.05 -7.84 -7.60
CA ASP A 26 1.33 -8.33 -7.73
C ASP A 26 2.41 -7.29 -8.04
N PHE A 27 2.04 -6.01 -8.23
CA PHE A 27 3.03 -4.95 -8.32
C PHE A 27 3.41 -4.41 -6.94
N ASN A 28 4.65 -3.97 -6.83
CA ASN A 28 5.15 -3.25 -5.67
C ASN A 28 5.04 -1.74 -5.92
N GLY A 29 4.71 -1.02 -4.88
CA GLY A 29 4.68 0.43 -4.88
C GLY A 29 5.21 1.01 -3.59
N VAL A 30 5.44 2.32 -3.61
CA VAL A 30 5.84 3.09 -2.44
C VAL A 30 4.67 3.97 -2.03
N VAL A 31 4.30 3.94 -0.75
CA VAL A 31 3.29 4.86 -0.21
C VAL A 31 3.86 6.27 -0.26
N GLU A 32 3.22 7.18 -1.00
CA GLU A 32 3.62 8.59 -1.01
C GLU A 32 2.86 9.39 0.04
N GLU A 33 1.58 9.07 0.24
CA GLU A 33 0.72 9.77 1.18
C GLU A 33 -0.37 8.84 1.69
N VAL A 34 -0.78 9.05 2.94
CA VAL A 34 -1.84 8.27 3.59
C VAL A 34 -2.97 9.20 3.98
N ASN A 35 -4.15 8.97 3.43
CA ASN A 35 -5.35 9.71 3.76
C ASN A 35 -6.29 8.85 4.64
N TYR A 36 -6.14 8.98 5.95
CA TYR A 36 -6.99 8.28 6.91
C TYR A 36 -8.44 8.81 6.96
N GLU A 37 -8.67 10.08 6.59
CA GLU A 37 -10.02 10.65 6.57
C GLU A 37 -10.88 10.01 5.48
N LYS A 38 -10.27 9.74 4.33
CA LYS A 38 -10.92 9.10 3.17
C LYS A 38 -10.70 7.59 3.10
N ASN A 39 -9.94 7.01 4.03
CA ASN A 39 -9.48 5.63 3.99
C ASN A 39 -8.83 5.25 2.65
N ARG A 40 -7.97 6.13 2.09
CA ARG A 40 -7.20 5.88 0.87
C ARG A 40 -5.71 6.08 1.06
N LEU A 41 -4.93 5.39 0.25
CA LEU A 41 -3.48 5.42 0.17
C LEU A 41 -3.07 5.91 -1.22
N HIS A 42 -2.24 6.95 -1.28
CA HIS A 42 -1.52 7.29 -2.50
C HIS A 42 -0.28 6.42 -2.58
N VAL A 43 -0.23 5.58 -3.60
CA VAL A 43 0.87 4.65 -3.83
C VAL A 43 1.46 4.89 -5.21
N ALA A 44 2.76 5.09 -5.28
CA ALA A 44 3.54 5.12 -6.49
C ALA A 44 3.92 3.70 -6.90
N VAL A 45 3.16 3.07 -7.79
CA VAL A 45 3.41 1.70 -8.25
C VAL A 45 4.46 1.72 -9.36
N LEU A 46 5.49 0.88 -9.23
CA LEU A 46 6.51 0.73 -10.26
C LEU A 46 6.08 -0.32 -11.29
N ILE A 47 5.78 0.14 -12.50
CA ILE A 47 5.36 -0.72 -13.63
C ILE A 47 6.22 -0.40 -14.84
N PHE A 48 6.90 -1.41 -15.40
CA PHE A 48 7.80 -1.25 -16.55
C PHE A 48 8.85 -0.14 -16.39
N GLY A 49 9.37 0.05 -15.17
CA GLY A 49 10.35 1.10 -14.87
C GLY A 49 9.77 2.52 -14.84
N ARG A 50 8.44 2.66 -14.84
CA ARG A 50 7.73 3.92 -14.68
C ARG A 50 6.99 3.94 -13.35
N SER A 51 7.18 5.02 -12.60
CA SER A 51 6.38 5.28 -11.39
C SER A 51 5.03 5.83 -11.82
N THR A 52 3.96 5.11 -11.50
CA THR A 52 2.58 5.54 -11.76
C THR A 52 1.89 5.77 -10.42
N PRO A 53 1.49 7.02 -10.09
CA PRO A 53 0.74 7.28 -8.88
C PRO A 53 -0.70 6.76 -9.02
N VAL A 54 -1.13 5.96 -8.06
CA VAL A 54 -2.49 5.40 -7.98
C VAL A 54 -3.04 5.58 -6.56
N GLU A 55 -4.36 5.74 -6.45
CA GLU A 55 -5.06 5.68 -5.16
C GLU A 55 -5.58 4.26 -4.94
N LEU A 56 -5.24 3.67 -3.79
CA LEU A 56 -5.67 2.34 -3.38
C LEU A 56 -6.28 2.39 -1.99
N GLU A 57 -7.10 1.40 -1.67
CA GLU A 57 -7.64 1.24 -0.32
C GLU A 57 -6.70 0.42 0.56
N PHE A 58 -6.80 0.59 1.89
CA PHE A 58 -5.99 -0.14 2.87
C PHE A 58 -6.12 -1.67 2.76
N GLY A 59 -7.24 -2.17 2.24
CA GLY A 59 -7.47 -3.60 2.01
C GLY A 59 -6.94 -4.13 0.67
N GLN A 60 -6.55 -3.25 -0.25
CA GLN A 60 -6.02 -3.63 -1.57
C GLN A 60 -4.50 -3.72 -1.59
N VAL A 61 -3.85 -3.36 -0.48
CA VAL A 61 -2.41 -3.40 -0.32
C VAL A 61 -2.03 -4.17 0.94
N GLU A 62 -0.91 -4.87 0.85
CA GLU A 62 -0.25 -5.51 1.98
C GLU A 62 1.14 -4.92 2.16
N LYS A 63 1.60 -4.89 3.41
CA LYS A 63 2.96 -4.44 3.74
C LYS A 63 3.96 -5.47 3.19
N ALA A 64 4.90 -5.01 2.37
CA ALA A 64 5.92 -5.85 1.76
C ALA A 64 7.07 -6.18 2.73
#